data_AF-A0A9E1US78-F1
#
_entry.id   AF-A0A9E1US78-F1
#
_cell.length_a   1.000
_cell.length_b   1.000
_cell.length_c   1.000
_cell.angle_alpha   90.00
_cell.angle_beta   90.00
_cell.angle_gamma   90.00
#
_symmetry.space_group_name_H-M   'P 1'
#
loop_
_entity.id
_entity.type
_entity.pdbx_description
1 polymer ?
#
loop_
_entity_poly.entity_id
_entity_poly.type
_entity_poly.pdbx_seq_one_letter_code
_entity_poly.pdbx_strand_id
1 'polypeptide(L)' 'MREEKHRFDFCVVGGGMAGLIAAISAARHGAKVAL' A
#
# COMPACT_ATOMS: atom_id res chain seq x y z
N MET A 1 1.96 22.49 -10.33
CA MET A 1 2.13 21.24 -9.54
C MET A 1 0.73 20.68 -9.34
N ARG A 2 0.47 19.45 -9.78
CA ARG A 2 -0.86 18.82 -9.65
C ARG A 2 -0.82 17.90 -8.44
N GLU A 3 -1.71 18.13 -7.48
CA GLU A 3 -1.89 17.28 -6.31
C GLU A 3 -3.15 16.43 -6.53
N GLU A 4 -2.99 15.10 -6.52
CA GLU A 4 -4.12 14.18 -6.49
C GLU A 4 -4.18 13.44 -5.16
N LYS A 5 -5.32 13.54 -4.50
CA LYS A 5 -5.57 12.90 -3.21
C LYS A 5 -6.16 11.52 -3.44
N HIS A 6 -5.34 10.51 -3.21
CA HIS A 6 -5.78 9.12 -3.21
C HIS A 6 -5.95 8.63 -1.78
N ARG A 7 -7.08 7.99 -1.50
CA ARG A 7 -7.37 7.42 -0.18
C ARG A 7 -7.12 5.92 -0.20
N PHE A 8 -6.33 5.46 0.77
CA PHE A 8 -5.92 4.08 1.00
C PHE A 8 -6.04 3.79 2.51
N ASP A 9 -6.15 2.52 2.85
CA ASP A 9 -6.20 2.06 4.23
C ASP A 9 -4.81 1.71 4.76
N PHE A 10 -3.89 1.34 3.86
CA PHE A 10 -2.51 0.98 4.20
C PHE A 10 -1.55 1.46 3.10
N CYS A 11 -0.48 2.17 3.47
CA CYS A 11 0.52 2.65 2.53
C CYS A 11 1.88 2.07 2.90
N VAL A 12 2.49 1.33 1.98
CA VAL A 12 3.83 0.78 2.13
C VAL A 12 4.80 1.68 1.39
N VAL A 13 5.92 1.99 2.04
CA VAL A 13 6.99 2.77 1.43
C VAL A 13 8.18 1.85 1.21
N GLY A 14 8.36 1.43 -0.05
CA GLY A 14 9.47 0.59 -0.51
C GLY A 14 9.06 -0.83 -0.91
N GLY A 15 9.51 -1.27 -2.09
CA GLY A 15 9.12 -2.55 -2.73
C GLY A 15 10.05 -3.73 -2.45
N GLY A 16 10.78 -3.75 -1.34
CA GLY A 16 11.60 -4.91 -0.94
C GLY A 16 10.75 -6.09 -0.46
N MET A 17 11.40 -7.22 -0.12
CA MET A 17 10.70 -8.44 0.34
C MET A 17 9.73 -8.17 1.49
N ALA A 18 10.15 -7.38 2.49
CA ALA A 18 9.32 -7.04 3.63
C ALA A 18 8.09 -6.18 3.22
N GLY A 19 8.30 -5.18 2.38
CA GLY A 19 7.23 -4.28 1.92
C GLY A 19 6.19 -5.01 1.07
N LEU A 20 6.66 -5.86 0.14
CA LEU A 20 5.78 -6.66 -0.70
C LEU A 20 4.96 -7.66 0.13
N ILE A 21 5.59 -8.37 1.07
CA ILE A 21 4.88 -9.31 1.97
C ILE A 21 3.84 -8.57 2.81
N ALA A 22 4.20 -7.41 3.38
CA ALA A 22 3.28 -6.61 4.18
C ALA A 22 2.07 -6.13 3.35
N ALA A 23 2.30 -5.61 2.14
CA ALA A 23 1.23 -5.16 1.26
C ALA A 23 0.32 -6.28 0.78
N ILE A 24 0.89 -7.41 0.37
CA ILE A 24 0.10 -8.57 -0.05
C ILE A 24 -0.72 -9.08 1.11
N SER A 25 -0.14 -9.17 2.31
CA SER A 25 -0.87 -9.58 3.52
C SER A 25 -2.03 -8.63 3.82
N ALA A 26 -1.80 -7.32 3.83
CA ALA A 26 -2.85 -6.32 4.06
C ALA A 26 -3.96 -6.37 2.99
N ALA A 27 -3.59 -6.48 1.71
CA ALA A 27 -4.55 -6.61 0.61
C ALA A 27 -5.40 -7.88 0.71
N ARG A 28 -4.83 -9.01 1.16
CA ARG A 28 -5.57 -10.26 1.38
C ARG A 28 -6.58 -10.19 2.52
N HIS A 29 -6.39 -9.28 3.47
CA HIS A 29 -7.37 -8.98 4.52
C HIS A 29 -8.41 -7.93 4.08
N GLY A 30 -8.37 -7.49 2.81
CA GLY A 30 -9.33 -6.56 2.22
C GLY A 30 -8.96 -5.08 2.36
N ALA A 31 -7.76 -4.75 2.87
CA ALA A 31 -7.32 -3.36 2.93
C ALA A 31 -7.03 -2.81 1.53
N LYS A 32 -7.41 -1.56 1.26
CA LYS A 32 -6.98 -0.86 0.05
C LYS A 32 -5.54 -0.39 0.23
N VAL A 33 -4.59 -1.06 -0.42
CA VAL A 33 -3.15 -0.82 -0.22
C VAL A 33 -2.57 0.08 -1.32
N ALA A 34 -1.72 1.03 -0.92
CA ALA A 34 -0.75 1.70 -1.78
C ALA A 34 0.65 1.10 -1.53
N LEU A 35 1.41 0.86 -2.60
CA LEU A 35 2.76 0.30 -2.56
C LEU A 35 3.76 1.26 -3.23
#